data_AF-U4KER6-F1
#
_entry.id   AF-U4KER6-F1
#
_cell.length_a   1.000
_cell.length_b   1.000
_cell.length_c   1.000
_cell.angle_alpha   90.00
_cell.angle_beta   90.00
_cell.angle_gamma   90.00
#
_symmetry.space_group_name_H-M   'P 1'
#
loop_
_entity.id
_entity.type
_entity.pdbx_description
1 polymer ?
#
loop_
_entity_poly.entity_id
_entity_poly.type
_entity_poly.pdbx_seq_one_letter_code
_entity_poly.pdbx_strand_id
1 'polypeptide(L)'
;MNNTLHSVIDTITSQLENSPYKNLLGSALKSCIEKQQNDIETLLHARQAGDISEEEFAIELEREKQIVEAEMLTWQITAKAEVQKVVNKAFHALTQAVLS
;
A
#
# COMPACT_ATOMS: atom_id res chain seq x y z
N MET A 1 -4.49 -12.91 15.06
CA MET A 1 -5.00 -11.92 14.10
C MET A 1 -4.28 -11.95 12.75
N ASN A 2 -2.97 -12.25 12.67
CA ASN A 2 -2.22 -12.34 11.41
C ASN A 2 -2.88 -13.19 10.31
N ASN A 3 -3.35 -14.40 10.64
CA ASN A 3 -3.96 -15.30 9.65
C ASN A 3 -5.28 -14.72 9.07
N THR A 4 -6.03 -13.98 9.89
CA THR A 4 -7.28 -13.33 9.47
C THR A 4 -6.98 -12.11 8.59
N LEU A 5 -6.00 -11.28 8.98
CA LEU A 5 -5.60 -10.11 8.20
C LEU A 5 -5.06 -10.50 6.82
N HIS A 6 -4.21 -11.53 6.76
CA HIS A 6 -3.73 -12.10 5.51
C HIS A 6 -4.88 -12.56 4.62
N SER A 7 -5.86 -13.30 5.17
CA SER A 7 -7.02 -13.75 4.40
C SER A 7 -7.89 -12.59 3.87
N VAL A 8 -7.98 -11.49 4.60
CA VAL A 8 -8.71 -10.28 4.18
C VAL A 8 -7.97 -9.59 3.03
N ILE A 9 -6.64 -9.43 3.16
CA ILE A 9 -5.81 -8.86 2.09
C ILE A 9 -5.90 -9.71 0.83
N ASP A 10 -5.81 -11.04 0.96
CA ASP A 10 -5.92 -11.97 -0.17
C ASP A 10 -7.29 -11.90 -0.83
N THR A 11 -8.37 -11.76 -0.04
CA THR A 11 -9.74 -11.58 -0.56
C THR A 11 -9.92 -10.25 -1.29
N ILE A 12 -9.37 -9.15 -0.76
CA ILE A 12 -9.46 -7.83 -1.40
C ILE A 12 -8.63 -7.81 -2.69
N THR A 13 -7.40 -8.33 -2.65
CA THR A 13 -6.56 -8.41 -3.85
C THR A 13 -7.09 -9.39 -4.88
N SER A 14 -7.83 -10.44 -4.47
CA SER A 14 -8.56 -11.29 -5.39
C SER A 14 -9.73 -10.58 -6.07
N GLN A 15 -10.22 -9.44 -5.60
CA GLN A 15 -11.24 -8.66 -6.32
C GLN A 15 -10.65 -7.81 -7.46
N LEU A 16 -9.33 -7.63 -7.48
CA LEU A 16 -8.60 -6.92 -8.55
C LEU A 16 -8.33 -7.79 -9.78
N GLU A 17 -9.12 -8.84 -10.02
CA GLU A 17 -8.90 -9.74 -11.16
C GLU A 17 -8.94 -8.96 -12.47
N ASN A 18 -8.05 -9.35 -13.40
CA ASN A 18 -7.78 -8.72 -14.69
C ASN A 18 -6.83 -7.50 -14.70
N SER A 19 -6.19 -7.15 -13.56
CA SER A 19 -5.12 -6.15 -13.56
C SER A 19 -3.73 -6.77 -13.72
N PRO A 20 -2.90 -6.34 -14.69
CA PRO A 20 -1.50 -6.75 -14.78
C PRO A 20 -0.66 -6.27 -13.59
N TYR A 21 -1.20 -5.34 -12.79
CA TYR A 21 -0.56 -4.78 -11.61
C TYR A 21 -1.04 -5.40 -10.29
N LYS A 22 -1.93 -6.41 -10.33
CA LYS A 22 -2.52 -7.06 -9.13
C LYS A 22 -1.45 -7.48 -8.12
N ASN A 23 -0.40 -8.15 -8.58
CA ASN A 23 0.66 -8.65 -7.69
C ASN A 23 1.49 -7.50 -7.08
N LEU A 24 1.81 -6.48 -7.88
CA LEU A 24 2.57 -5.32 -7.42
C LEU A 24 1.77 -4.56 -6.35
N LEU A 25 0.53 -4.18 -6.66
CA LEU A 25 -0.34 -3.44 -5.75
C LEU A 25 -0.68 -4.26 -4.51
N GLY A 26 -0.95 -5.56 -4.67
CA GLY A 26 -1.24 -6.46 -3.56
C GLY A 26 -0.06 -6.61 -2.60
N SER A 27 1.16 -6.73 -3.13
CA SER A 27 2.38 -6.80 -2.29
C SER A 27 2.66 -5.49 -1.56
N ALA A 28 2.47 -4.34 -2.21
CA ALA A 28 2.66 -3.03 -1.60
C ALA A 28 1.63 -2.80 -0.48
N LEU A 29 0.35 -3.05 -0.76
CA LEU A 29 -0.73 -2.91 0.22
C LEU A 29 -0.52 -3.84 1.42
N LYS A 30 -0.12 -5.09 1.16
CA LYS A 30 0.19 -6.05 2.22
C LYS A 30 1.28 -5.54 3.14
N SER A 31 2.38 -5.01 2.58
CA SER A 31 3.48 -4.46 3.38
C SER A 31 3.05 -3.24 4.21
N CYS A 32 2.22 -2.35 3.65
CA CYS A 32 1.67 -1.20 4.39
C CYS A 32 0.77 -1.64 5.55
N ILE A 33 -0.15 -2.58 5.29
CA ILE A 33 -1.09 -3.08 6.31
C ILE A 33 -0.37 -3.88 7.41
N GLU A 34 0.66 -4.67 7.08
CA GLU A 34 1.45 -5.40 8.08
C GLU A 34 2.15 -4.46 9.06
N LYS A 35 2.61 -3.28 8.61
CA LYS A 35 3.17 -2.25 9.51
C LYS A 35 2.09 -1.68 10.43
N GLN A 36 0.90 -1.46 9.89
CA GLN A 36 -0.21 -0.83 10.60
C GLN A 36 -0.98 -1.75 11.53
N GLN A 37 -0.73 -3.05 11.46
CA GLN A 37 -1.44 -4.03 12.26
C GLN A 37 -1.29 -3.78 13.76
N ASN A 38 -0.07 -3.48 14.22
CA ASN A 38 0.20 -3.23 15.64
C ASN A 38 -0.51 -1.97 16.16
N ASP A 39 -0.63 -0.95 15.31
CA ASP A 39 -1.27 0.30 15.67
C ASP A 39 -2.78 0.07 15.81
N ILE A 40 -3.43 -0.62 14.86
CA ILE A 40 -4.85 -1.01 14.96
C ILE A 40 -5.11 -1.90 16.19
N GLU A 41 -4.22 -2.84 16.50
CA GLU A 41 -4.29 -3.67 17.71
C GLU A 41 -4.26 -2.82 18.98
N THR A 42 -3.36 -1.84 19.03
CA THR A 42 -3.23 -0.92 20.16
C THR A 42 -4.50 -0.08 20.36
N LEU A 43 -5.07 0.43 19.27
CA LEU A 43 -6.32 1.19 19.31
C LEU A 43 -7.51 0.36 19.82
N LEU A 44 -7.58 -0.90 19.38
CA LEU A 44 -8.63 -1.82 19.83
C LEU A 44 -8.52 -2.08 21.33
N HIS A 45 -7.30 -2.28 21.83
CA HIS A 45 -7.06 -2.48 23.26
C HIS A 45 -7.39 -1.23 24.09
N ALA A 46 -6.97 -0.05 23.65
CA ALA A 46 -7.30 1.21 24.32
C ALA A 46 -8.82 1.42 24.41
N ARG A 47 -9.55 1.13 23.34
CA ARG A 47 -11.02 1.18 23.34
C ARG A 47 -11.64 0.18 24.31
N GLN A 48 -11.15 -1.06 24.32
CA GLN A 48 -11.65 -2.11 25.22
C GLN A 48 -11.39 -1.79 26.70
N ALA A 49 -10.27 -1.12 26.99
CA ALA A 49 -9.94 -0.63 28.32
C ALA A 49 -10.76 0.60 28.74
N GLY A 50 -11.44 1.25 27.79
CA GLY A 50 -12.16 2.51 28.03
C GLY A 50 -11.26 3.74 28.06
N ASP A 51 -10.00 3.62 27.62
CA ASP A 51 -9.03 4.72 27.55
C ASP A 51 -9.38 5.71 26.42
N ILE A 52 -10.08 5.23 25.39
CA ILE A 52 -10.64 6.04 24.31
C ILE A 52 -12.10 5.67 24.09
N SER A 53 -12.89 6.68 23.72
CA SER A 53 -14.29 6.54 23.33
C SER A 53 -14.45 5.88 21.95
N GLU A 54 -15.69 5.52 21.62
CA GLU A 54 -16.03 5.04 20.27
C GLU A 54 -15.67 6.05 19.18
N GLU A 55 -15.93 7.33 19.46
CA GLU A 55 -15.70 8.43 18.53
C GLU A 55 -14.19 8.62 18.28
N GLU A 56 -13.39 8.62 19.35
CA GLU A 56 -11.93 8.71 19.25
C GLU A 56 -11.34 7.51 18.50
N PHE A 57 -11.84 6.30 18.74
CA PHE A 57 -11.42 5.11 18.01
C PHE A 57 -11.71 5.22 16.51
N ALA A 58 -12.89 5.72 16.13
CA ALA A 58 -13.26 5.91 14.72
C ALA A 58 -12.40 6.97 14.03
N ILE A 59 -12.12 8.08 14.73
CA ILE A 59 -11.22 9.13 14.23
C ILE A 59 -9.82 8.56 13.98
N GLU A 60 -9.31 7.77 14.92
CA GLU A 60 -7.95 7.25 14.84
C GLU A 60 -7.82 6.13 13.79
N LEU A 61 -8.85 5.31 13.59
CA LEU A 61 -8.90 4.38 12.46
C LEU A 61 -8.88 5.09 11.10
N GLU A 62 -9.61 6.20 10.96
CA GLU A 62 -9.56 6.99 9.72
C GLU A 62 -8.18 7.62 9.53
N ARG A 63 -7.51 8.04 10.61
CA ARG A 63 -6.13 8.52 10.56
C ARG A 63 -5.17 7.43 10.04
N GLU A 64 -5.28 6.19 10.53
CA GLU A 64 -4.42 5.11 10.04
C GLU A 64 -4.68 4.73 8.59
N LYS A 65 -5.95 4.79 8.15
CA LYS A 65 -6.29 4.65 6.73
C LYS A 65 -5.61 5.73 5.88
N GLN A 66 -5.63 7.00 6.31
CA GLN A 66 -4.97 8.09 5.59
C GLN A 66 -3.45 7.89 5.50
N ILE A 67 -2.82 7.30 6.53
CA ILE A 67 -1.40 6.94 6.48
C ILE A 67 -1.15 5.88 5.40
N VAL A 68 -1.94 4.81 5.37
CA VAL A 68 -1.83 3.77 4.33
C VAL A 68 -2.03 4.36 2.94
N GLU A 69 -3.00 5.27 2.77
CA GLU A 69 -3.21 5.98 1.50
C GLU A 69 -1.98 6.79 1.07
N ALA A 70 -1.35 7.52 2.01
CA ALA A 70 -0.12 8.27 1.74
C ALA A 70 1.07 7.36 1.36
N GLU A 71 1.21 6.21 2.02
CA GLU A 71 2.22 5.22 1.65
C GLU A 71 1.97 4.65 0.24
N MET A 72 0.71 4.36 -0.11
CA MET A 72 0.35 3.84 -1.44
C MET A 72 0.57 4.90 -2.54
N LEU A 73 0.32 6.18 -2.26
CA LEU A 73 0.67 7.28 -3.17
C LEU A 73 2.19 7.35 -3.40
N THR A 74 2.99 7.12 -2.35
CA THR A 74 4.45 7.06 -2.46
C THR A 74 4.90 5.91 -3.37
N TRP A 75 4.28 4.75 -3.24
CA TRP A 75 4.52 3.61 -4.14
C TRP A 75 4.15 3.94 -5.59
N GLN A 76 3.02 4.63 -5.82
CA GLN A 76 2.62 5.06 -7.17
C GLN A 76 3.65 6.00 -7.80
N ILE A 77 4.13 6.98 -7.04
CA ILE A 77 5.15 7.93 -7.51
C ILE A 77 6.45 7.19 -7.85
N THR A 78 6.88 6.28 -6.99
CA THR A 78 8.08 5.45 -7.20
C THR A 78 7.96 4.61 -8.47
N ALA A 79 6.84 3.91 -8.65
CA ALA A 79 6.59 3.10 -9.83
C ALA A 79 6.64 3.95 -11.12
N LYS A 80 6.04 5.14 -11.10
CA LYS A 80 6.10 6.07 -12.23
C LYS A 80 7.53 6.51 -12.55
N ALA A 81 8.34 6.77 -11.52
CA ALA A 81 9.75 7.14 -11.69
C ALA A 81 10.57 6.00 -12.33
N GLU A 82 10.34 4.76 -11.92
CA GLU A 82 11.02 3.59 -12.51
C GLU A 82 10.67 3.41 -13.99
N VAL A 83 9.39 3.55 -14.36
CA VAL A 83 8.98 3.54 -15.78
C VAL A 83 9.69 4.65 -16.56
N GLN A 84 9.78 5.86 -16.01
CA GLN A 84 10.46 6.97 -16.68
C GLN A 84 11.96 6.69 -16.90
N LYS A 85 12.64 6.05 -15.94
CA LYS A 85 14.04 5.65 -16.10
C LYS A 85 14.22 4.66 -17.26
N VAL A 86 13.31 3.69 -17.40
CA VAL A 86 13.33 2.73 -18.52
C VAL A 86 13.14 3.43 -19.86
N VAL A 87 12.15 4.33 -19.95
CA VAL A 87 11.91 5.14 -21.16
C VAL A 87 13.16 5.93 -21.55
N ASN A 88 13.76 6.64 -20.59
CA ASN A 88 14.97 7.43 -20.84
C ASN A 88 16.13 6.56 -21.34
N LYS A 89 16.35 5.39 -20.73
CA LYS A 89 17.39 4.44 -21.16
C LYS A 89 17.14 3.91 -22.57
N ALA A 90 15.89 3.57 -22.89
CA ALA A 90 15.53 3.09 -24.23
C ALA A 90 15.80 4.15 -25.31
N PHE A 91 15.37 5.39 -25.08
CA PHE A 91 15.61 6.49 -26.03
C PHE A 91 17.09 6.85 -26.14
N HIS A 92 17.84 6.80 -25.05
CA HIS A 92 19.29 6.96 -25.09
C HIS A 92 19.94 5.90 -25.98
N ALA A 93 19.61 4.62 -25.79
CA ALA A 93 20.15 3.52 -26.61
C ALA A 93 19.77 3.63 -28.09
N LEU A 94 18.51 3.99 -28.39
CA LEU A 94 18.05 4.25 -29.76
C LEU A 94 18.83 5.39 -30.41
N THR A 95 19.06 6.47 -29.67
CA THR A 95 19.81 7.63 -30.16
C THR A 95 21.25 7.25 -30.48
N GLN A 96 21.91 6.48 -29.60
CA GLN A 96 23.25 5.96 -29.85
C GLN A 96 23.31 5.06 -31.10
N ALA A 97 22.32 4.18 -31.28
CA ALA A 97 22.28 3.26 -32.42
C ALA A 97 22.00 3.95 -33.78
N VAL A 98 21.32 5.10 -33.78
CA VAL A 98 21.07 5.88 -34.99
C VAL A 98 22.25 6.80 -35.33
N LEU A 99 23.01 7.25 -34.32
CA LEU A 99 24.15 8.15 -34.49
C LEU A 99 25.50 7.43 -34.68
N SER A 100 25.52 6.10 -34.53
CA SER A 100 26.65 5.22 -34.86
C SER A 100 26.67 4.82 -36.33
#